data_AF-A0A9X3EQL8-F1
#
_entry.id   AF-A0A9X3EQL8-F1
#
_cell.length_a   1.000
_cell.length_b   1.000
_cell.length_c   1.000
_cell.angle_alpha   90.00
_cell.angle_beta   90.00
_cell.angle_gamma   90.00
#
_symmetry.space_group_name_H-M   'P 1'
#
loop_
_entity.id
_entity.type
_entity.pdbx_description
1 polymer ?
#
loop_
_entity_poly.entity_id
_entity_poly.type
_entity_poly.pdbx_seq_one_letter_code
_entity_poly.pdbx_strand_id
1 'polypeptide(L)' 'MPTGLLAARARIGEAWALARLGRHDESASMCAAALAELAAVLGPDHPHTLDGKDTCRVIGGERAGVERD' A
#
# COMPACT_ATOMS: atom_id res chain seq x y z
N MET A 1 4.25 13.88 -19.02
CA MET A 1 3.12 13.68 -18.09
C MET A 1 3.52 12.56 -17.13
N PRO A 2 3.56 12.77 -15.80
CA PRO A 2 4.02 11.75 -14.87
C PRO A 2 2.94 10.66 -14.70
N THR A 3 2.92 9.68 -15.62
CA THR A 3 2.08 8.48 -15.54
C THR A 3 2.39 7.61 -14.32
N GLY A 4 3.52 7.83 -13.64
CA GLY A 4 3.90 7.11 -12.42
C GLY A 4 2.92 7.32 -11.26
N LEU A 5 2.25 8.47 -11.18
CA LEU A 5 1.36 8.76 -10.06
C LEU A 5 0.07 7.94 -10.09
N LEU A 6 -0.59 7.85 -11.26
CA LEU A 6 -1.76 6.99 -11.41
C LEU A 6 -1.39 5.51 -11.26
N ALA A 7 -0.21 5.12 -11.73
CA ALA A 7 0.28 3.75 -11.57
C ALA A 7 0.47 3.40 -10.08
N ALA A 8 1.09 4.28 -9.30
CA ALA A 8 1.27 4.07 -7.86
C ALA A 8 -0.08 3.97 -7.12
N ARG A 9 -1.06 4.80 -7.48
CA ARG A 9 -2.42 4.70 -6.92
C ARG A 9 -3.09 3.37 -7.27
N ALA A 10 -2.97 2.91 -8.51
CA ALA A 10 -3.55 1.63 -8.95
C ALA A 10 -2.93 0.44 -8.21
N ARG A 11 -1.62 0.47 -7.95
CA ARG A 11 -0.92 -0.59 -7.19
C ARG A 11 -1.43 -0.76 -5.76
N ILE A 12 -1.93 0.30 -5.12
CA ILE A 12 -2.56 0.20 -3.78
C ILE A 12 -3.86 -0.61 -3.86
N GLY A 13 -4.65 -0.43 -4.92
CA GLY A 13 -5.86 -1.23 -5.15
C GLY A 13 -5.55 -2.70 -5.41
N GLU A 14 -4.47 -2.98 -6.15
CA GLU A 14 -3.98 -4.35 -6.39
C GLU A 14 -3.47 -5.01 -5.11
N ALA A 15 -2.69 -4.28 -4.30
CA ALA A 15 -2.26 -4.74 -2.98
C ALA A 15 -3.48 -5.11 -2.11
N TRP A 16 -4.54 -4.31 -2.12
CA TRP A 16 -5.75 -4.62 -1.38
C TRP A 16 -6.44 -5.91 -1.85
N ALA A 17 -6.49 -6.15 -3.17
CA ALA A 17 -6.98 -7.40 -3.72
C ALA A 17 -6.12 -8.60 -3.31
N LEU A 18 -4.79 -8.44 -3.29
CA LEU A 18 -3.84 -9.48 -2.86
C LEU A 18 -3.98 -9.82 -1.38
N ALA A 19 -4.21 -8.82 -0.51
CA ALA A 19 -4.47 -9.05 0.90
C ALA A 19 -5.74 -9.90 1.09
N ARG A 20 -6.81 -9.59 0.35
CA ARG A 20 -8.05 -10.40 0.36
C ARG A 20 -7.88 -11.84 -0.14
N LEU A 21 -6.82 -12.12 -0.88
CA LEU A 21 -6.45 -13.46 -1.35
C LEU A 21 -5.52 -14.20 -0.38
N GLY A 22 -5.23 -13.63 0.80
CA GLY A 22 -4.30 -14.21 1.78
C GLY A 22 -2.82 -13.97 1.47
N ARG A 23 -2.50 -13.19 0.43
CA ARG A 23 -1.12 -12.89 0.00
C ARG A 23 -0.58 -11.64 0.69
N HIS A 24 -0.56 -11.67 2.02
CA HIS A 24 -0.32 -10.48 2.84
C HIS A 24 1.12 -9.93 2.68
N ASP A 25 2.12 -10.80 2.48
CA ASP A 25 3.51 -10.36 2.28
C ASP A 25 3.74 -9.61 0.97
N GLU A 26 3.17 -10.12 -0.13
CA GLU A 26 3.27 -9.46 -1.43
C GLU A 26 2.48 -8.15 -1.42
N SER A 27 1.28 -8.18 -0.84
CA SER A 27 0.45 -7.00 -0.65
C SER A 27 1.17 -5.90 0.14
N ALA A 28 1.80 -6.24 1.27
CA ALA A 28 2.53 -5.28 2.09
C ALA A 28 3.72 -4.66 1.33
N SER A 29 4.49 -5.46 0.60
CA SER A 29 5.61 -4.97 -0.20
C SER A 29 5.17 -4.04 -1.34
N MET A 30 4.11 -4.41 -2.06
CA MET A 30 3.53 -3.57 -3.11
C MET A 30 2.99 -2.25 -2.57
N CYS A 31 2.30 -2.31 -1.43
CA CYS A 31 1.71 -1.14 -0.80
C CYS A 31 2.80 -0.16 -0.30
N ALA A 32 3.90 -0.68 0.27
CA ALA A 32 5.04 0.12 0.69
C ALA A 32 5.76 0.80 -0.49
N ALA A 33 5.96 0.09 -1.61
CA ALA A 33 6.59 0.65 -2.81
C ALA A 33 5.73 1.78 -3.42
N ALA A 34 4.42 1.56 -3.53
CA ALA A 34 3.49 2.56 -4.04
C ALA A 34 3.45 3.83 -3.15
N LEU A 35 3.50 3.65 -1.82
CA LEU A 35 3.56 4.77 -0.88
C LEU A 35 4.85 5.58 -1.01
N ALA A 36 5.99 4.93 -1.23
CA ALA A 36 7.26 5.62 -1.44
C ALA A 36 7.21 6.48 -2.72
N GLU A 37 6.61 5.97 -3.81
CA GLU A 37 6.40 6.74 -5.03
C GLU A 37 5.44 7.91 -4.83
N LEU A 38 4.31 7.71 -4.14
CA LEU A 38 3.36 8.78 -3.84
C LEU A 38 3.98 9.86 -2.94
N ALA A 39 4.75 9.47 -1.93
CA ALA A 39 5.45 10.40 -1.05
C ALA A 39 6.54 11.18 -1.79
N ALA A 40 7.24 10.56 -2.74
CA ALA A 40 8.27 11.23 -3.54
C ALA A 40 7.68 12.24 -4.54
N VAL A 41 6.50 11.96 -5.11
CA VAL A 41 5.89 12.82 -6.13
C VAL A 41 4.97 13.88 -5.53
N LEU A 42 4.12 13.51 -4.57
CA LEU A 42 3.09 14.39 -3.99
C LEU A 42 3.44 14.91 -2.60
N GLY A 43 4.40 14.28 -1.93
CA GLY A 43 4.70 14.53 -0.53
C GLY A 43 3.95 13.59 0.44
N PRO A 44 4.45 13.49 1.69
CA PRO A 44 3.91 12.59 2.70
C PRO A 44 2.54 13.00 3.27
N ASP A 45 2.17 14.27 3.17
CA ASP A 45 0.90 14.84 3.67
C ASP A 45 -0.18 14.96 2.60
N HIS A 46 0.09 14.55 1.36
CA HIS A 46 -0.90 14.61 0.31
C HIS A 46 -2.04 13.61 0.59
N PRO A 47 -3.32 13.97 0.37
CA PRO A 47 -4.46 13.09 0.66
C PRO A 47 -4.37 11.71 -0.01
N HIS A 48 -3.82 11.62 -1.23
CA HIS A 48 -3.57 10.33 -1.88
C HIS A 48 -2.51 9.46 -1.17
N THR A 49 -1.48 10.07 -0.58
CA THR A 49 -0.46 9.36 0.20
C THR A 49 -1.03 8.91 1.55
N LEU A 50 -1.87 9.74 2.18
CA LEU A 50 -2.55 9.41 3.44
C LEU A 50 -3.54 8.26 3.26
N ASP A 51 -4.38 8.30 2.23
CA ASP A 51 -5.32 7.23 1.91
C ASP A 51 -4.59 5.90 1.59
N GLY A 52 -3.43 6.00 0.93
CA GLY A 52 -2.54 4.86 0.75
C GLY A 52 -1.99 4.31 2.06
N LYS A 53 -1.61 5.18 3.01
CA LYS A 53 -1.09 4.79 4.33
C LYS A 53 -2.14 4.04 5.13
N ASP A 54 -3.36 4.54 5.14
CA ASP A 54 -4.48 3.88 5.82
C ASP A 54 -4.74 2.49 5.23
N THR A 55 -4.74 2.37 3.90
CA THR A 55 -4.89 1.08 3.21
C THR A 55 -3.74 0.13 3.55
N CYS A 56 -2.49 0.58 3.48
CA CYS A 56 -1.34 -0.25 3.81
C CYS A 56 -1.27 -0.64 5.29
N ARG A 57 -1.78 0.20 6.19
CA ARG A 57 -1.89 -0.10 7.63
C ARG A 57 -2.89 -1.23 7.89
N VAL A 58 -4.00 -1.29 7.15
CA VAL A 58 -4.93 -2.42 7.22
C VAL A 58 -4.27 -3.70 6.73
N ILE A 59 -3.60 -3.65 5.58
CA ILE A 59 -2.87 -4.79 5.00
C ILE A 59 -1.76 -5.31 5.93
N GLY A 60 -0.99 -4.41 6.54
CA GLY A 60 0.10 -4.75 7.45
C GLY A 60 -0.38 -5.15 8.86
N GLY A 61 -1.57 -4.70 9.27
CA GLY A 61 -2.15 -4.95 10.59
C GLY A 61 -2.43 -6.43 10.87
N GLU A 62 -2.69 -7.22 9.83
CA GLU A 62 -2.89 -8.67 9.97
C GLU A 62 -1.59 -9.46 10.20
N ARG A 63 -0.40 -8.85 10.08
CA ARG A 63 0.85 -9.49 10.51
C ARG A 63 0.99 -9.61 12.03
N ALA A 64 0.22 -8.85 12.82
CA ALA A 64 0.26 -8.94 14.27
C ALA A 64 -0.50 -10.16 14.83
N GLY A 65 -1.17 -10.94 13.97
CA GLY A 65 -1.96 -12.12 14.36
C GLY A 65 -1.35 -13.48 13.99
N VAL A 66 -0.25 -13.52 13.23
CA VAL A 66 0.39 -14.78 12.76
C VAL A 66 1.81 -14.89 13.31
N GLU A 67 1.90 -14.87 14.63
CA GLU A 67 2.94 -15.58 15.40
C GLU A 67 2.35 -15.83 16.79
N ARG A 68 1.46 -16.83 16.89
CA ARG A 68 1.10 -17.46 18.17
C ARG A 68 1.23 -18.97 18.00
N ASP A 69 2.44 -19.46 18.22
CA ASP A 69 2.66 -20.81 18.77
C ASP A 69 1.88 -21.01 20.08
#